data_AF-A0A3A8QKG2-F1
#
_entry.id   AF-A0A3A8QKG2-F1
#
_cell.length_a   1.000
_cell.length_b   1.000
_cell.length_c   1.000
_cell.angle_alpha   90.00
_cell.angle_beta   90.00
_cell.angle_gamma   90.00
#
_symmetry.space_group_name_H-M   'P 1'
#
loop_
_entity.id
_entity.type
_entity.pdbx_description
1 polymer ?
#
loop_
_entity_poly.entity_id
_entity_poly.type
_entity_poly.pdbx_seq_one_letter_code
_entity_poly.pdbx_strand_id
1 'polypeptide(L)'
;MALAWGFARVEVMTTLTPVDIGAEPRPRPAEEGDFDMAWIRGKTLLVVALTSLGVFAPACGGGSAEDSEAPPTQDGPVLVPPTQSQLRIVQAAPGAPAMDVYLAGNATPVARAVAYGATTPYLSRDAAYVTVELRPAGAPADSRPVLSREINMEAGTRWTLVAAGAFDSSDSDAAMRTLLLRDNTVPADGGQTRVRIVNAGTDAPTVDVDLGNDGSVEVGGLGRFKDSGEAALVLPSGAAFQVGLRWNGRSLTSFTVPAAGSGTDTLIVATGLMSAPARAGDGFSLLTAGRDGTLAILRQNPTVYVLHASPDAPALDLFASDQELSGGLTYGALSAPLQVPPGAYTLDFFAATPGTERPASAPVVTAATPTLVPGERYLMVASGYLAPPRPAAAPFKLLPLMDRFASDPSNLRLRWVHAAADTPAVDVGPLGSERRVLPDAPFLDVPFASATAQDGLPLPFGGTVTLGVVPSNDANRAPRTSFSVTPKADTRVFAVATDTPGSMPGSWDLQLLWVDTTRTPWTVSTQAHAP
;
A
#
# COMPACT_ATOMS: atom_id res chain seq x y z
N MET A 1 -31.71 65.43 -1.94
CA MET A 1 -30.66 64.80 -2.77
C MET A 1 -30.89 63.30 -2.69
N ALA A 2 -30.94 62.59 -3.84
CA ALA A 2 -31.23 61.15 -4.05
C ALA A 2 -32.69 60.73 -3.73
N LEU A 3 -33.65 60.52 -4.65
CA LEU A 3 -33.72 59.96 -6.02
C LEU A 3 -33.55 58.43 -6.08
N ALA A 4 -34.68 57.77 -6.39
CA ALA A 4 -34.89 56.33 -6.57
C ALA A 4 -34.56 55.87 -8.00
N TRP A 5 -33.93 54.70 -8.13
CA TRP A 5 -33.75 53.88 -9.33
C TRP A 5 -33.73 52.41 -8.83
N GLY A 6 -34.41 51.40 -9.38
CA GLY A 6 -34.75 51.12 -10.77
C GLY A 6 -33.94 49.88 -11.21
N PHE A 7 -34.40 48.66 -10.89
CA PHE A 7 -33.76 47.42 -11.34
C PHE A 7 -34.23 47.07 -12.77
N ALA A 8 -33.27 47.03 -13.70
CA ALA A 8 -33.46 46.61 -15.08
C ALA A 8 -33.46 45.08 -15.20
N ARG A 9 -34.45 44.55 -15.93
CA ARG A 9 -34.56 43.17 -16.42
C ARG A 9 -33.95 43.16 -17.83
N VAL A 10 -32.96 42.31 -18.09
CA VAL A 10 -32.42 42.09 -19.44
C VAL A 10 -33.01 40.78 -19.96
N GLU A 11 -33.93 40.89 -20.91
CA GLU A 11 -34.37 39.80 -21.80
C GLU A 11 -33.34 39.64 -22.93
N VAL A 12 -32.82 38.43 -23.11
CA VAL A 12 -32.14 38.04 -24.36
C VAL A 12 -33.05 37.08 -25.10
N MET A 13 -33.53 37.57 -26.24
CA MET A 13 -34.40 36.87 -27.18
C MET A 13 -33.55 36.06 -28.15
N THR A 14 -33.74 34.73 -28.19
CA THR A 14 -33.20 33.90 -29.27
C THR A 14 -34.33 33.05 -29.85
N THR A 15 -34.67 33.34 -31.09
CA THR A 15 -35.68 32.70 -31.92
C THR A 15 -35.16 31.39 -32.50
N LEU A 16 -35.90 30.29 -32.34
CA LEU A 16 -35.75 29.08 -33.15
C LEU A 16 -37.12 28.62 -33.66
N THR A 17 -37.23 28.54 -34.99
CA THR A 17 -38.37 28.06 -35.78
C THR A 17 -38.48 26.54 -35.75
N PRO A 18 -39.69 25.94 -35.73
CA PRO A 18 -39.85 24.50 -35.87
C PRO A 18 -39.88 24.09 -37.35
N VAL A 19 -39.17 23.00 -37.68
CA VAL A 19 -39.27 22.31 -38.97
C VAL A 19 -40.14 21.07 -38.79
N ASP A 20 -41.12 20.97 -39.69
CA ASP A 20 -42.16 19.95 -39.80
C ASP A 20 -41.64 18.73 -40.60
N ILE A 21 -41.81 17.51 -40.09
CA ILE A 21 -41.52 16.27 -40.86
C ILE A 21 -42.59 15.21 -40.57
N GLY A 22 -43.53 15.10 -41.51
CA GLY A 22 -44.03 13.88 -42.17
C GLY A 22 -44.29 12.59 -41.38
N ALA A 23 -45.52 12.09 -41.51
CA ALA A 23 -46.07 10.89 -40.88
C ALA A 23 -45.74 9.54 -41.59
N GLU A 24 -45.63 8.50 -40.74
CA GLU A 24 -45.96 7.05 -40.88
C GLU A 24 -45.19 6.14 -41.89
N PRO A 25 -45.13 4.79 -41.71
CA PRO A 25 -45.97 3.92 -40.85
C PRO A 25 -45.23 2.88 -39.95
N ARG A 26 -45.99 2.28 -39.02
CA ARG A 26 -45.59 1.17 -38.12
C ARG A 26 -45.44 -0.17 -38.88
N PRO A 27 -44.51 -1.07 -38.49
CA PRO A 27 -44.60 -2.49 -38.81
C PRO A 27 -45.23 -3.32 -37.67
N ARG A 28 -45.94 -4.38 -38.08
CA ARG A 28 -46.58 -5.44 -37.28
C ARG A 28 -45.56 -6.43 -36.68
N PRO A 29 -45.94 -7.23 -35.67
CA PRO A 29 -45.03 -8.14 -34.96
C PRO A 29 -44.73 -9.39 -35.80
N ALA A 30 -43.48 -9.86 -35.74
CA ALA A 30 -43.05 -11.12 -36.34
C ALA A 30 -42.59 -12.09 -35.25
N GLU A 31 -42.86 -13.36 -35.52
CA GLU A 31 -42.80 -14.53 -34.65
C GLU A 31 -41.38 -14.95 -34.26
N GLU A 32 -41.32 -15.55 -33.07
CA GLU A 32 -40.56 -16.74 -32.67
C GLU A 32 -39.43 -17.21 -33.60
N GLY A 33 -38.18 -17.02 -33.14
CA GLY A 33 -36.98 -17.55 -33.77
C GLY A 33 -35.79 -17.47 -32.82
N ASP A 34 -35.46 -18.62 -32.24
CA ASP A 34 -34.13 -19.11 -31.83
C ASP A 34 -33.05 -18.05 -31.47
N PHE A 35 -32.81 -17.86 -30.18
CA PHE A 35 -31.72 -17.01 -29.69
C PHE A 35 -30.40 -17.78 -29.66
N ASP A 36 -29.61 -17.60 -30.71
CA ASP A 36 -28.24 -18.08 -30.82
C ASP A 36 -27.31 -17.29 -29.88
N MET A 37 -26.74 -17.99 -28.89
CA MET A 37 -25.74 -17.51 -27.94
C MET A 37 -24.36 -17.49 -28.60
N ALA A 38 -23.91 -16.33 -29.07
CA ALA A 38 -22.51 -16.16 -29.46
C ALA A 38 -22.02 -14.72 -29.46
N TRP A 39 -21.83 -14.11 -28.27
CA TRP A 39 -20.79 -13.09 -28.12
C TRP A 39 -20.38 -12.89 -26.65
N ILE A 40 -19.22 -13.42 -26.26
CA ILE A 40 -18.18 -12.76 -25.46
C ILE A 40 -16.92 -13.64 -25.54
N ARG A 41 -15.83 -13.00 -25.94
CA ARG A 41 -14.52 -13.59 -26.21
C ARG A 41 -13.87 -14.11 -24.92
N GLY A 42 -13.43 -15.36 -24.95
CA GLY A 42 -12.49 -15.91 -23.99
C GLY A 42 -11.10 -15.30 -24.11
N LYS A 43 -10.54 -14.85 -22.99
CA LYS A 43 -9.11 -14.74 -22.77
C LYS A 43 -8.77 -15.57 -21.53
N THR A 44 -8.20 -16.73 -21.80
CA THR A 44 -7.75 -17.72 -20.81
C THR A 44 -6.61 -17.14 -19.98
N LEU A 45 -6.80 -17.08 -18.67
CA LEU A 45 -5.75 -16.81 -17.68
C LEU A 45 -4.88 -18.07 -17.56
N LEU A 46 -3.61 -17.98 -17.93
CA LEU A 46 -2.63 -19.05 -17.68
C LEU A 46 -2.12 -18.90 -16.24
N VAL A 47 -2.64 -19.74 -15.33
CA VAL A 47 -2.11 -19.92 -13.97
C VAL A 47 -0.98 -20.94 -14.06
N VAL A 48 0.26 -20.51 -13.82
CA VAL A 48 1.41 -21.42 -13.68
C VAL A 48 1.52 -21.82 -12.21
N ALA A 49 1.07 -23.02 -11.88
CA ALA A 49 1.35 -23.67 -10.61
C ALA A 49 2.69 -24.43 -10.74
N LEU A 50 3.73 -23.99 -10.01
CA LEU A 50 4.95 -24.78 -9.85
C LEU A 50 4.72 -25.85 -8.78
N THR A 51 4.54 -27.09 -9.21
CA THR A 51 4.68 -28.28 -8.34
C THR A 51 6.06 -28.87 -8.54
N SER A 52 6.90 -28.85 -7.51
CA SER A 52 8.19 -29.53 -7.48
C SER A 52 8.00 -31.03 -7.20
N LEU A 53 8.16 -31.87 -8.22
CA LEU A 53 8.33 -33.32 -8.07
C LEU A 53 9.82 -33.64 -7.95
N GLY A 54 10.22 -34.18 -6.81
CA GLY A 54 11.53 -34.79 -6.61
C GLY A 54 11.57 -36.21 -7.19
N VAL A 55 12.61 -36.52 -7.96
CA VAL A 55 12.93 -37.89 -8.38
C VAL A 55 14.31 -38.24 -7.83
N PHE A 56 14.33 -39.20 -6.91
CA PHE A 56 15.52 -39.93 -6.49
C PHE A 56 15.81 -41.04 -7.51
N ALA A 57 17.06 -41.15 -7.94
CA ALA A 57 17.59 -42.34 -8.60
C ALA A 57 18.89 -42.77 -7.89
N PRO A 58 19.04 -44.05 -7.48
CA PRO A 58 20.31 -44.55 -6.97
C PRO A 58 21.13 -45.10 -8.14
N ALA A 59 22.40 -44.72 -8.22
CA ALA A 59 23.38 -45.40 -9.06
C ALA A 59 24.50 -45.94 -8.16
N CYS A 60 24.57 -47.26 -8.04
CA CYS A 60 25.66 -48.02 -7.44
C CYS A 60 26.53 -48.66 -8.54
N GLY A 61 27.83 -48.75 -8.27
CA GLY A 61 28.82 -49.56 -9.00
C GLY A 61 29.66 -48.71 -9.96
N GLY A 62 30.99 -48.66 -9.92
CA GLY A 62 31.99 -49.51 -9.28
C GLY A 62 33.15 -49.65 -10.27
N GLY A 63 34.31 -49.07 -9.96
CA GLY A 63 35.49 -49.08 -10.84
C GLY A 63 36.71 -48.49 -10.13
N SER A 64 37.80 -49.24 -10.18
CA SER A 64 38.97 -49.23 -9.29
C SER A 64 40.03 -48.16 -9.63
N ALA A 65 40.81 -47.78 -8.61
CA ALA A 65 42.26 -47.45 -8.57
C ALA A 65 42.97 -47.15 -9.91
N GLU A 66 43.76 -46.10 -10.13
CA GLU A 66 44.63 -45.26 -9.29
C GLU A 66 44.93 -44.00 -10.14
N ASP A 67 44.76 -42.79 -9.59
CA ASP A 67 45.68 -41.68 -9.86
C ASP A 67 45.49 -40.62 -8.79
N SER A 68 46.60 -40.26 -8.14
CA SER A 68 46.64 -39.33 -7.02
C SER A 68 46.55 -37.90 -7.53
N GLU A 69 45.34 -37.38 -7.73
CA GLU A 69 45.13 -35.93 -7.83
C GLU A 69 45.11 -35.31 -6.43
N ALA A 70 45.94 -34.29 -6.25
CA ALA A 70 45.95 -33.44 -5.07
C ALA A 70 44.53 -32.93 -4.75
N PRO A 71 44.18 -32.69 -3.46
CA PRO A 71 42.87 -32.16 -3.13
C PRO A 71 42.65 -30.85 -3.90
N PRO A 72 41.48 -30.63 -4.51
CA PRO A 72 41.20 -29.38 -5.20
C PRO A 72 41.34 -28.26 -4.17
N THR A 73 42.25 -27.32 -4.42
CA THR A 73 42.34 -26.10 -3.62
C THR A 73 40.99 -25.39 -3.72
N GLN A 74 40.45 -25.02 -2.57
CA GLN A 74 39.18 -24.30 -2.46
C GLN A 74 39.34 -22.82 -2.87
N ASP A 75 40.20 -22.56 -3.85
CA ASP A 75 40.33 -21.24 -4.44
C ASP A 75 39.19 -21.11 -5.44
N GLY A 76 38.10 -20.50 -4.98
CA GLY A 76 37.07 -19.98 -5.87
C GLY A 76 37.70 -19.10 -6.96
N PRO A 77 36.99 -18.84 -8.07
CA PRO A 77 37.56 -18.06 -9.17
C PRO A 77 38.17 -16.76 -8.65
N VAL A 78 39.47 -16.58 -8.89
CA VAL A 78 40.17 -15.33 -8.62
C VAL A 78 39.50 -14.25 -9.45
N LEU A 79 38.68 -13.43 -8.80
CA LEU A 79 38.04 -12.31 -9.45
C LEU A 79 39.09 -11.23 -9.67
N VAL A 80 39.60 -11.16 -10.90
CA VAL A 80 40.45 -10.05 -11.34
C VAL A 80 39.60 -8.77 -11.23
N PRO A 81 40.02 -7.76 -10.44
CA PRO A 81 39.36 -6.46 -10.43
C PRO A 81 39.18 -5.98 -11.86
N PRO A 82 38.05 -5.33 -12.20
CA PRO A 82 37.86 -4.86 -13.57
C PRO A 82 39.05 -3.99 -13.96
N THR A 83 39.61 -4.19 -15.15
CA THR A 83 40.68 -3.32 -15.67
C THR A 83 40.09 -2.08 -16.32
N GLN A 84 38.86 -2.20 -16.81
CA GLN A 84 38.02 -1.12 -17.34
C GLN A 84 37.16 -0.49 -16.23
N SER A 85 36.73 0.76 -16.45
CA SER A 85 35.74 1.40 -15.57
C SER A 85 34.33 0.94 -15.93
N GLN A 86 33.44 0.90 -14.94
CA GLN A 86 32.06 0.46 -15.09
C GLN A 86 31.08 1.54 -14.64
N LEU A 87 29.97 1.73 -15.37
CA LEU A 87 28.90 2.68 -15.03
C LEU A 87 27.52 2.03 -15.19
N ARG A 88 26.64 2.19 -14.20
CA ARG A 88 25.19 1.91 -14.34
C ARG A 88 24.35 3.11 -13.94
N ILE A 89 23.11 3.14 -14.42
CA ILE A 89 22.12 4.16 -14.09
C ILE A 89 21.00 3.52 -13.28
N VAL A 90 20.59 4.16 -12.18
CA VAL A 90 19.37 3.83 -11.43
C VAL A 90 18.38 4.97 -11.64
N GLN A 91 17.19 4.67 -12.17
CA GLN A 91 16.13 5.66 -12.32
C GLN A 91 15.17 5.62 -11.13
N ALA A 92 15.38 6.54 -10.19
CA ALA A 92 14.65 6.69 -8.93
C ALA A 92 13.92 8.06 -8.85
N ALA A 93 13.62 8.70 -9.99
CA ALA A 93 12.81 9.91 -10.03
C ALA A 93 11.33 9.56 -10.24
N PRO A 94 10.46 9.65 -9.21
CA PRO A 94 9.03 9.41 -9.39
C PRO A 94 8.41 10.43 -10.36
N GLY A 95 7.45 9.99 -11.17
CA GLY A 95 6.76 10.81 -12.16
C GLY A 95 7.58 11.17 -13.40
N ALA A 96 8.87 10.81 -13.46
CA ALA A 96 9.69 11.00 -14.65
C ALA A 96 9.23 10.09 -15.81
N PRO A 97 9.19 10.58 -17.07
CA PRO A 97 9.06 9.69 -18.21
C PRO A 97 10.24 8.72 -18.27
N ALA A 98 10.10 7.63 -19.03
CA ALA A 98 11.23 6.77 -19.34
C ALA A 98 12.34 7.60 -20.02
N MET A 99 13.60 7.35 -19.66
CA MET A 99 14.74 8.14 -20.12
C MET A 99 15.67 7.33 -21.03
N ASP A 100 16.09 7.93 -22.14
CA ASP A 100 17.25 7.47 -22.89
C ASP A 100 18.53 8.04 -22.25
N VAL A 101 19.55 7.19 -22.10
CA VAL A 101 20.84 7.52 -21.50
C VAL A 101 21.87 7.66 -22.61
N TYR A 102 22.45 8.84 -22.72
CA TYR A 102 23.48 9.17 -23.69
C TYR A 102 24.82 9.40 -23.00
N LEU A 103 25.89 9.25 -23.78
CA LEU A 103 27.19 9.79 -23.46
C LEU A 103 27.47 10.90 -24.46
N ALA A 104 27.70 12.12 -23.97
CA ALA A 104 27.75 13.34 -24.77
C ALA A 104 28.65 13.17 -26.02
N GLY A 105 28.19 13.71 -27.14
CA GLY A 105 28.84 13.56 -28.45
C GLY A 105 28.46 12.28 -29.22
N ASN A 106 27.70 11.36 -28.64
CA ASN A 106 27.18 10.18 -29.36
C ASN A 106 25.70 10.35 -29.74
N ALA A 107 25.35 10.02 -30.99
CA ALA A 107 23.98 10.09 -31.48
C ALA A 107 23.09 8.90 -31.03
N THR A 108 23.70 7.82 -30.56
CA THR A 108 23.00 6.61 -30.11
C THR A 108 23.06 6.51 -28.58
N PRO A 109 21.93 6.32 -27.89
CA PRO A 109 21.93 6.14 -26.44
C PRO A 109 22.57 4.79 -26.07
N VAL A 110 23.26 4.76 -24.94
CA VAL A 110 23.84 3.55 -24.35
C VAL A 110 22.82 2.70 -23.59
N ALA A 111 21.70 3.30 -23.17
CA ALA A 111 20.53 2.60 -22.68
C ALA A 111 19.26 3.34 -23.11
N ARG A 112 18.20 2.60 -23.46
CA ARG A 112 16.94 3.18 -23.96
C ARG A 112 15.81 2.99 -22.97
N ALA A 113 14.90 3.95 -22.91
CA ALA A 113 13.64 3.87 -22.17
C ALA A 113 13.78 3.34 -20.74
N VAL A 114 14.79 3.81 -20.00
CA VAL A 114 15.00 3.48 -18.59
C VAL A 114 13.89 4.14 -17.77
N ALA A 115 12.90 3.34 -17.38
CA ALA A 115 11.72 3.78 -16.64
C ALA A 115 12.00 3.96 -15.13
N TYR A 116 11.13 4.70 -14.44
CA TYR A 116 11.13 4.73 -12.97
C TYR A 116 11.13 3.32 -12.38
N GLY A 117 12.04 3.07 -11.44
CA GLY A 117 12.23 1.76 -10.85
C GLY A 117 13.26 0.85 -11.54
N ALA A 118 13.77 1.26 -12.71
CA ALA A 118 14.72 0.46 -13.48
C ALA A 118 16.18 0.82 -13.15
N THR A 119 17.04 -0.18 -13.22
CA THR A 119 18.50 -0.07 -13.14
C THR A 119 19.09 -0.72 -14.37
N THR A 120 20.00 -0.03 -15.04
CA THR A 120 20.71 -0.59 -16.20
C THR A 120 21.75 -1.62 -15.75
N PRO A 121 22.15 -2.55 -16.63
CA PRO A 121 23.41 -3.26 -16.45
C PRO A 121 24.60 -2.27 -16.41
N TYR A 122 25.75 -2.74 -15.91
CA TYR A 122 26.98 -1.98 -16.01
C TYR A 122 27.49 -1.91 -17.44
N LEU A 123 27.72 -0.70 -17.92
CA LEU A 123 28.48 -0.40 -19.12
C LEU A 123 29.98 -0.37 -18.77
N SER A 124 30.79 -1.23 -19.39
CA SER A 124 32.25 -1.21 -19.24
C SER A 124 32.90 -0.32 -20.31
N ARG A 125 33.90 0.47 -19.91
CA ARG A 125 34.60 1.46 -20.75
C ARG A 125 36.06 1.57 -20.34
N ASP A 126 36.91 1.94 -21.27
CA ASP A 126 38.26 2.40 -20.94
C ASP A 126 38.22 3.69 -20.13
N ALA A 127 39.30 3.95 -19.39
CA ALA A 127 39.36 5.07 -18.48
C ALA A 127 39.28 6.41 -19.22
N ALA A 128 38.33 7.26 -18.87
CA ALA A 128 38.10 8.55 -19.50
C ALA A 128 37.15 9.44 -18.69
N TYR A 129 37.16 10.74 -18.96
CA TYR A 129 36.05 11.62 -18.60
C TYR A 129 34.88 11.36 -19.56
N VAL A 130 33.69 11.15 -19.00
CA VAL A 130 32.46 11.04 -19.79
C VAL A 130 31.38 11.94 -19.20
N THR A 131 30.54 12.49 -20.07
CA THR A 131 29.34 13.22 -19.65
C THR A 131 28.12 12.38 -19.95
N VAL A 132 27.43 11.93 -18.91
CA VAL A 132 26.16 11.19 -18.99
C VAL A 132 25.02 12.18 -19.12
N GLU A 133 24.17 11.98 -20.12
CA GLU A 133 23.03 12.85 -20.42
C GLU A 133 21.75 12.04 -20.44
N LEU A 134 20.74 12.46 -19.66
CA LEU A 134 19.42 11.83 -19.66
C LEU A 134 18.45 12.69 -20.45
N ARG A 135 17.77 12.07 -21.41
CA ARG A 135 16.72 12.68 -22.24
C ARG A 135 15.45 11.85 -22.15
N PRO A 136 14.24 12.43 -22.23
CA PRO A 136 13.02 11.64 -22.35
C PRO A 136 13.12 10.68 -23.55
N ALA A 137 12.63 9.47 -23.38
CA ALA A 137 12.76 8.43 -24.40
C ALA A 137 12.14 8.86 -25.72
N GLY A 138 12.90 8.71 -26.82
CA GLY A 138 12.49 9.13 -28.15
C GLY A 138 12.62 10.63 -28.43
N ALA A 139 13.11 11.44 -27.49
CA ALA A 139 13.50 12.81 -27.79
C ALA A 139 14.66 12.86 -28.80
N PRO A 140 14.78 13.91 -29.63
CA PRO A 140 15.91 14.07 -30.54
C PRO A 140 17.26 13.99 -29.81
N ALA A 141 18.25 13.32 -30.40
CA ALA A 141 19.55 13.10 -29.76
C ALA A 141 20.32 14.41 -29.46
N ASP A 142 20.02 15.47 -30.22
CA ASP A 142 20.58 16.82 -30.07
C ASP A 142 19.73 17.74 -29.17
N SER A 143 18.59 17.26 -28.66
CA SER A 143 17.78 18.02 -27.72
C SER A 143 18.51 18.26 -26.40
N ARG A 144 18.13 19.32 -25.68
CA ARG A 144 18.71 19.64 -24.37
C ARG A 144 18.42 18.51 -23.37
N PRO A 145 19.44 17.94 -22.70
CA PRO A 145 19.22 16.91 -21.70
C PRO A 145 18.54 17.47 -20.44
N VAL A 146 17.75 16.63 -19.78
CA VAL A 146 17.09 16.95 -18.50
C VAL A 146 18.11 16.97 -17.37
N LEU A 147 19.03 15.99 -17.38
CA LEU A 147 20.17 15.92 -16.48
C LEU A 147 21.44 15.69 -17.28
N SER A 148 22.53 16.32 -16.85
CA SER A 148 23.87 16.10 -17.38
C SER A 148 24.85 15.95 -16.22
N ARG A 149 25.71 14.94 -16.28
CA ARG A 149 26.71 14.67 -15.24
C ARG A 149 28.03 14.22 -15.85
N GLU A 150 29.08 14.99 -15.59
CA GLU A 150 30.45 14.55 -15.86
C GLU A 150 30.93 13.57 -14.78
N ILE A 151 31.62 12.52 -15.22
CA ILE A 151 32.16 11.45 -14.40
C ILE A 151 33.59 11.16 -14.86
N ASN A 152 34.54 11.16 -13.92
CA ASN A 152 35.89 10.66 -14.16
C ASN A 152 35.88 9.13 -13.99
N MET A 153 35.75 8.40 -15.11
CA MET A 153 35.74 6.94 -15.11
C MET A 153 37.17 6.42 -15.07
N GLU A 154 37.76 6.34 -13.88
CA GLU A 154 39.12 5.80 -13.68
C GLU A 154 39.18 4.28 -13.94
N ALA A 155 40.32 3.77 -14.39
CA ALA A 155 40.52 2.33 -14.61
C ALA A 155 40.19 1.52 -13.35
N GLY A 156 39.44 0.44 -13.53
CA GLY A 156 39.02 -0.46 -12.45
C GLY A 156 38.10 0.11 -11.38
N THR A 157 37.44 1.25 -11.67
CA THR A 157 36.37 1.77 -10.82
C THR A 157 34.99 1.32 -11.28
N ARG A 158 34.02 1.34 -10.36
CA ARG A 158 32.62 1.05 -10.64
C ARG A 158 31.77 2.19 -10.10
N TRP A 159 30.82 2.68 -10.89
CA TRP A 159 30.01 3.84 -10.59
C TRP A 159 28.53 3.55 -10.79
N THR A 160 27.71 4.10 -9.88
CA THR A 160 26.26 4.18 -10.03
C THR A 160 25.85 5.65 -10.10
N LEU A 161 25.10 6.02 -11.15
CA LEU A 161 24.42 7.31 -11.24
C LEU A 161 22.94 7.11 -10.92
N VAL A 162 22.49 7.60 -9.77
CA VAL A 162 21.08 7.60 -9.39
C VAL A 162 20.43 8.90 -9.88
N ALA A 163 19.43 8.81 -10.74
CA ALA A 163 18.53 9.91 -11.04
C ALA A 163 17.43 9.94 -9.98
N ALA A 164 17.28 11.04 -9.25
CA ALA A 164 16.40 11.16 -8.09
C ALA A 164 15.63 12.49 -8.09
N GLY A 165 14.57 12.58 -7.29
CA GLY A 165 13.73 13.79 -7.16
C GLY A 165 12.59 13.84 -8.18
N ALA A 166 11.74 14.87 -8.08
CA ALA A 166 10.57 15.08 -8.92
C ALA A 166 10.95 15.63 -10.30
N PHE A 167 10.45 14.96 -11.34
CA PHE A 167 10.55 15.44 -12.71
C PHE A 167 9.78 16.76 -12.89
N ASP A 168 10.40 17.71 -13.60
CA ASP A 168 9.82 19.02 -13.94
C ASP A 168 9.29 19.85 -12.75
N SER A 169 9.82 19.60 -11.54
CA SER A 169 9.48 20.40 -10.36
C SER A 169 10.17 21.75 -10.38
N SER A 170 9.42 22.81 -10.07
CA SER A 170 9.94 24.16 -9.85
C SER A 170 10.49 24.36 -8.43
N ASP A 171 10.17 23.45 -7.50
CA ASP A 171 10.78 23.43 -6.18
C ASP A 171 12.18 22.82 -6.27
N SER A 172 13.23 23.64 -6.08
CA SER A 172 14.62 23.21 -6.12
C SER A 172 14.95 22.13 -5.10
N ASP A 173 14.25 22.10 -3.98
CA ASP A 173 14.47 21.10 -2.93
C ASP A 173 13.97 19.73 -3.35
N ALA A 174 12.93 19.66 -4.18
CA ALA A 174 12.37 18.44 -4.74
C ALA A 174 12.85 18.12 -6.16
N ALA A 175 13.40 19.09 -6.91
CA ALA A 175 13.74 18.96 -8.33
C ALA A 175 14.65 17.78 -8.67
N MET A 176 14.44 17.20 -9.86
CA MET A 176 15.21 16.08 -10.35
C MET A 176 16.72 16.39 -10.39
N ARG A 177 17.56 15.44 -9.98
CA ARG A 177 19.02 15.57 -9.89
C ARG A 177 19.73 14.24 -10.07
N THR A 178 21.07 14.29 -10.10
CA THR A 178 21.93 13.11 -10.10
C THR A 178 22.68 12.94 -8.79
N LEU A 179 22.74 11.71 -8.29
CA LEU A 179 23.61 11.27 -7.19
C LEU A 179 24.62 10.29 -7.78
N LEU A 180 25.91 10.57 -7.59
CA LEU A 180 26.99 9.74 -8.12
C LEU A 180 27.62 8.96 -6.97
N LEU A 181 27.61 7.65 -7.07
CA LEU A 181 28.15 6.73 -6.08
C LEU A 181 29.31 5.95 -6.69
N ARG A 182 30.41 5.80 -5.93
CA ARG A 182 31.49 4.85 -6.22
C ARG A 182 31.16 3.52 -5.57
N ASP A 183 30.95 2.48 -6.36
CA ASP A 183 30.59 1.16 -5.88
C ASP A 183 31.82 0.31 -5.55
N ASN A 184 31.62 -0.71 -4.72
CA ASN A 184 32.62 -1.73 -4.48
C ASN A 184 32.88 -2.56 -5.75
N THR A 185 34.15 -2.81 -6.02
CA THR A 185 34.60 -3.64 -7.15
C THR A 185 34.87 -5.07 -6.72
N VAL A 186 35.11 -5.28 -5.42
CA VAL A 186 35.32 -6.58 -4.78
C VAL A 186 34.02 -7.03 -4.14
N PRO A 187 33.52 -8.24 -4.46
CA PRO A 187 32.32 -8.78 -3.83
C PRO A 187 32.42 -8.91 -2.30
N ALA A 188 31.28 -9.12 -1.65
CA ALA A 188 31.24 -9.48 -0.25
C ALA A 188 31.83 -10.89 -0.01
N ASP A 189 32.22 -11.15 1.23
CA ASP A 189 32.73 -12.47 1.62
C ASP A 189 31.62 -13.53 1.56
N GLY A 190 32.03 -14.81 1.48
CA GLY A 190 31.09 -15.93 1.49
C GLY A 190 30.18 -15.91 2.73
N GLY A 191 28.89 -16.16 2.55
CA GLY A 191 27.88 -16.09 3.59
C GLY A 191 27.38 -14.68 3.92
N GLN A 192 27.98 -13.63 3.34
CA GLN A 192 27.63 -12.24 3.61
C GLN A 192 27.01 -11.54 2.38
N THR A 193 26.30 -10.46 2.63
CA THR A 193 25.93 -9.45 1.64
C THR A 193 26.36 -8.08 2.15
N ARG A 194 26.65 -7.16 1.25
CA ARG A 194 26.96 -5.76 1.53
C ARG A 194 25.81 -4.88 1.06
N VAL A 195 25.44 -3.91 1.88
CA VAL A 195 24.34 -2.98 1.61
C VAL A 195 24.86 -1.55 1.66
N ARG A 196 24.51 -0.75 0.66
CA ARG A 196 24.63 0.71 0.69
C ARG A 196 23.25 1.32 0.50
N ILE A 197 22.98 2.40 1.22
CA ILE A 197 21.64 3.00 1.26
C ILE A 197 21.71 4.42 0.72
N VAL A 198 20.75 4.80 -0.11
CA VAL A 198 20.57 6.16 -0.61
C VAL A 198 19.18 6.63 -0.21
N ASN A 199 19.10 7.79 0.43
CA ASN A 199 17.85 8.48 0.62
C ASN A 199 17.60 9.37 -0.61
N ALA A 200 16.87 8.88 -1.59
CA ALA A 200 16.48 9.58 -2.82
C ALA A 200 14.99 9.98 -2.83
N GLY A 201 14.28 9.87 -1.70
CA GLY A 201 12.88 10.21 -1.59
C GLY A 201 12.66 11.70 -1.86
N THR A 202 11.70 12.02 -2.72
CA THR A 202 11.49 13.39 -3.21
C THR A 202 11.12 14.34 -2.08
N ASP A 203 10.23 13.91 -1.18
CA ASP A 203 9.71 14.63 -0.03
C ASP A 203 10.05 13.93 1.30
N ALA A 204 10.98 12.96 1.27
CA ALA A 204 11.39 12.23 2.46
C ALA A 204 12.24 13.12 3.39
N PRO A 205 12.05 13.03 4.72
CA PRO A 205 12.90 13.75 5.66
C PRO A 205 14.30 13.14 5.72
N THR A 206 15.18 13.76 6.52
CA THR A 206 16.38 13.08 7.02
C THR A 206 15.95 11.95 7.94
N VAL A 207 16.42 10.74 7.70
CA VAL A 207 16.00 9.54 8.41
C VAL A 207 17.17 8.82 9.05
N ASP A 208 16.92 8.12 10.14
CA ASP A 208 17.80 7.06 10.61
C ASP A 208 17.37 5.74 9.95
N VAL A 209 18.32 4.87 9.65
CA VAL A 209 18.07 3.53 9.09
C VAL A 209 18.43 2.46 10.11
N ASP A 210 17.48 1.58 10.34
CA ASP A 210 17.48 0.45 11.28
C ASP A 210 17.34 -0.85 10.47
N LEU A 211 18.47 -1.53 10.25
CA LEU A 211 18.57 -2.78 9.52
C LEU A 211 18.28 -3.94 10.48
N GLY A 212 17.16 -4.63 10.25
CA GLY A 212 16.58 -5.60 11.18
C GLY A 212 15.29 -5.08 11.80
N ASN A 213 15.09 -3.76 11.84
CA ASN A 213 13.96 -3.11 12.50
C ASN A 213 13.85 -3.56 13.97
N ASP A 214 15.00 -3.61 14.66
CA ASP A 214 15.15 -4.12 16.03
C ASP A 214 15.38 -2.99 17.05
N GLY A 215 15.42 -1.74 16.60
CA GLY A 215 15.65 -0.56 17.41
C GLY A 215 17.11 -0.08 17.42
N SER A 216 18.05 -0.84 16.87
CA SER A 216 19.41 -0.40 16.58
C SER A 216 19.43 0.48 15.32
N VAL A 217 20.28 1.51 15.30
CA VAL A 217 20.45 2.38 14.12
C VAL A 217 21.84 2.17 13.56
N GLU A 218 21.90 1.65 12.33
CA GLU A 218 23.15 1.41 11.61
C GLU A 218 23.57 2.63 10.79
N VAL A 219 22.61 3.43 10.34
CA VAL A 219 22.88 4.69 9.62
C VAL A 219 22.06 5.82 10.24
N GLY A 220 22.70 6.65 11.06
CA GLY A 220 22.08 7.83 11.64
C GLY A 220 22.09 9.04 10.70
N GLY A 221 21.02 9.83 10.69
CA GLY A 221 20.97 11.13 10.04
C GLY A 221 21.16 11.11 8.53
N LEU A 222 20.67 10.08 7.83
CA LEU A 222 20.76 9.95 6.38
C LEU A 222 19.88 11.01 5.69
N GLY A 223 20.53 12.13 5.34
CA GLY A 223 19.88 13.28 4.74
C GLY A 223 19.25 12.97 3.37
N ARG A 224 18.20 13.72 3.03
CA ARG A 224 17.59 13.64 1.70
C ARG A 224 18.65 13.92 0.63
N PHE A 225 18.69 13.07 -0.40
CA PHE A 225 19.68 13.04 -1.48
C PHE A 225 21.12 12.79 -1.01
N LYS A 226 21.29 12.00 0.06
CA LYS A 226 22.58 11.50 0.56
C LYS A 226 22.58 9.98 0.59
N ASP A 227 23.76 9.42 0.74
CA ASP A 227 23.99 7.99 0.88
C ASP A 227 24.72 7.65 2.18
N SER A 228 24.73 6.37 2.55
CA SER A 228 25.32 5.87 3.80
C SER A 228 26.86 5.91 3.82
N GLY A 229 27.52 6.35 2.75
CA GLY A 229 28.97 6.38 2.61
C GLY A 229 29.53 5.20 1.80
N GLU A 230 30.84 5.23 1.54
CA GLU A 230 31.54 4.19 0.76
C GLU A 230 31.71 2.87 1.53
N ALA A 231 31.77 2.93 2.87
CA ALA A 231 31.79 1.73 3.70
C ALA A 231 30.41 1.06 3.65
N ALA A 232 30.34 -0.11 3.01
CA ALA A 232 29.12 -0.88 2.93
C ALA A 232 28.79 -1.54 4.27
N LEU A 233 27.51 -1.61 4.60
CA LEU A 233 26.96 -2.31 5.75
C LEU A 233 26.97 -3.81 5.46
N VAL A 234 27.51 -4.63 6.36
CA VAL A 234 27.61 -6.07 6.15
C VAL A 234 26.48 -6.78 6.89
N LEU A 235 25.74 -7.63 6.16
CA LEU A 235 24.66 -8.44 6.71
C LEU A 235 24.88 -9.92 6.37
N PRO A 236 24.34 -10.85 7.19
CA PRO A 236 24.22 -12.24 6.80
C PRO A 236 23.39 -12.37 5.50
N SER A 237 23.82 -13.25 4.60
CA SER A 237 23.06 -13.59 3.39
C SER A 237 22.05 -14.72 3.65
N GLY A 238 21.13 -14.94 2.70
CA GLY A 238 20.24 -16.11 2.70
C GLY A 238 18.95 -15.97 3.51
N ALA A 239 18.74 -14.87 4.21
CA ALA A 239 17.49 -14.56 4.92
C ALA A 239 16.94 -13.20 4.51
N ALA A 240 15.61 -13.09 4.45
CA ALA A 240 14.94 -11.79 4.33
C ALA A 240 15.19 -10.96 5.59
N PHE A 241 15.28 -9.65 5.45
CA PHE A 241 15.52 -8.74 6.56
C PHE A 241 14.60 -7.51 6.47
N GLN A 242 14.37 -6.87 7.60
CA GLN A 242 13.60 -5.63 7.65
C GLN A 242 14.52 -4.42 7.47
N VAL A 243 13.99 -3.39 6.84
CA VAL A 243 14.61 -2.05 6.83
C VAL A 243 13.62 -1.10 7.45
N GLY A 244 13.86 -0.72 8.70
CA GLY A 244 13.16 0.33 9.42
C GLY A 244 13.75 1.70 9.08
N LEU A 245 12.89 2.68 8.87
CA LEU A 245 13.26 4.09 8.81
C LEU A 245 12.67 4.79 10.03
N ARG A 246 13.47 5.63 10.66
CA ARG A 246 13.08 6.37 11.85
C ARG A 246 13.27 7.86 11.62
N TRP A 247 12.43 8.67 12.28
CA TRP A 247 12.52 10.11 12.25
C TRP A 247 12.20 10.68 13.63
N ASN A 248 13.09 11.54 14.14
CA ASN A 248 13.01 12.10 15.48
C ASN A 248 12.84 11.03 16.57
N GLY A 249 13.59 9.91 16.45
CA GLY A 249 13.56 8.78 17.39
C GLY A 249 12.36 7.85 17.27
N ARG A 250 11.37 8.15 16.42
CA ARG A 250 10.15 7.33 16.21
C ARG A 250 10.21 6.55 14.91
N SER A 251 9.58 5.39 14.87
CA SER A 251 9.41 4.65 13.61
C SER A 251 8.58 5.47 12.62
N LEU A 252 9.09 5.60 11.40
CA LEU A 252 8.44 6.31 10.30
C LEU A 252 7.78 5.33 9.33
N THR A 253 8.53 4.31 8.90
CA THR A 253 8.02 3.18 8.11
C THR A 253 9.05 2.05 8.10
N SER A 254 8.62 0.85 7.71
CA SER A 254 9.48 -0.31 7.48
C SER A 254 9.20 -0.98 6.13
N PHE A 255 10.16 -1.79 5.69
CA PHE A 255 10.10 -2.57 4.47
C PHE A 255 10.65 -3.96 4.72
N THR A 256 10.09 -4.96 4.03
CA THR A 256 10.66 -6.31 3.99
C THR A 256 11.50 -6.48 2.74
N VAL A 257 12.82 -6.65 2.91
CA VAL A 257 13.76 -6.91 1.83
C VAL A 257 13.94 -8.43 1.69
N PRO A 258 13.72 -9.02 0.50
CA PRO A 258 13.95 -10.44 0.27
C PRO A 258 15.40 -10.86 0.53
N ALA A 259 15.62 -12.16 0.71
CA ALA A 259 16.94 -12.72 0.96
C ALA A 259 17.95 -12.32 -0.13
N ALA A 260 19.04 -11.69 0.29
CA ALA A 260 20.16 -11.38 -0.59
C ALA A 260 21.05 -12.62 -0.78
N GLY A 261 21.64 -12.75 -1.97
CA GLY A 261 22.60 -13.81 -2.26
C GLY A 261 23.91 -13.63 -1.49
N SER A 262 24.60 -14.75 -1.22
CA SER A 262 25.96 -14.74 -0.69
C SER A 262 26.94 -14.06 -1.66
N GLY A 263 27.85 -13.25 -1.13
CA GLY A 263 28.86 -12.54 -1.91
C GLY A 263 28.32 -11.39 -2.77
N THR A 264 27.15 -10.85 -2.44
CA THR A 264 26.51 -9.79 -3.23
C THR A 264 26.72 -8.40 -2.63
N ASP A 265 26.78 -7.39 -3.50
CA ASP A 265 26.61 -5.98 -3.14
C ASP A 265 25.22 -5.52 -3.60
N THR A 266 24.41 -5.01 -2.67
CA THR A 266 23.06 -4.49 -2.92
C THR A 266 23.02 -2.99 -2.63
N LEU A 267 22.62 -2.22 -3.63
CA LEU A 267 22.26 -0.81 -3.43
C LEU A 267 20.77 -0.71 -3.13
N ILE A 268 20.42 -0.09 -2.00
CA ILE A 268 19.04 0.23 -1.62
C ILE A 268 18.83 1.72 -1.81
N VAL A 269 17.90 2.09 -2.69
CA VAL A 269 17.54 3.47 -2.97
C VAL A 269 16.12 3.70 -2.44
N ALA A 270 15.98 4.41 -1.33
CA ALA A 270 14.71 4.91 -0.86
C ALA A 270 14.22 6.02 -1.79
N THR A 271 13.09 5.85 -2.45
CA THR A 271 12.60 6.67 -3.56
C THR A 271 11.09 6.90 -3.46
N GLY A 272 10.53 7.78 -4.30
CA GLY A 272 9.09 8.04 -4.33
C GLY A 272 8.67 9.18 -3.41
N LEU A 273 7.37 9.24 -3.14
CA LEU A 273 6.68 10.29 -2.38
C LEU A 273 6.09 9.72 -1.08
N MET A 274 6.52 10.24 0.06
CA MET A 274 5.96 9.99 1.39
C MET A 274 4.56 10.59 1.56
N SER A 275 4.29 11.70 0.87
CA SER A 275 2.98 12.33 0.84
C SER A 275 1.95 11.53 0.04
N ALA A 276 2.41 10.69 -0.90
CA ALA A 276 1.53 9.80 -1.65
C ALA A 276 1.19 8.55 -0.81
N PRO A 277 0.00 7.94 -1.00
CA PRO A 277 -0.33 6.68 -0.35
C PRO A 277 0.71 5.60 -0.68
N ALA A 278 1.09 4.78 0.30
CA ALA A 278 2.09 3.70 0.14
C ALA A 278 1.79 2.70 -1.00
N ARG A 279 0.51 2.58 -1.40
CA ARG A 279 0.06 1.73 -2.53
C ARG A 279 0.14 2.41 -3.90
N ALA A 280 0.39 3.72 -3.96
CA ALA A 280 0.51 4.45 -5.21
C ALA A 280 1.76 4.00 -5.99
N GLY A 281 1.76 4.15 -7.31
CA GLY A 281 2.90 3.75 -8.14
C GLY A 281 4.16 4.57 -7.87
N ASP A 282 3.98 5.81 -7.42
CA ASP A 282 4.99 6.78 -7.02
C ASP A 282 5.09 6.94 -5.48
N GLY A 283 4.36 6.12 -4.72
CA GLY A 283 4.45 6.08 -3.26
C GLY A 283 5.85 5.70 -2.79
N PHE A 284 6.21 6.16 -1.60
CA PHE A 284 7.54 5.94 -1.03
C PHE A 284 7.87 4.44 -0.96
N SER A 285 9.02 4.07 -1.54
CA SER A 285 9.41 2.69 -1.82
C SER A 285 10.93 2.50 -1.68
N LEU A 286 11.39 1.26 -1.55
CA LEU A 286 12.80 0.90 -1.72
C LEU A 286 13.02 0.26 -3.09
N LEU A 287 13.86 0.87 -3.92
CA LEU A 287 14.42 0.24 -5.12
C LEU A 287 15.70 -0.48 -4.72
N THR A 288 15.75 -1.79 -4.91
CA THR A 288 16.93 -2.62 -4.65
C THR A 288 17.62 -2.95 -5.97
N ALA A 289 18.92 -2.71 -6.06
CA ALA A 289 19.72 -2.88 -7.26
C ALA A 289 20.96 -3.73 -6.98
N GLY A 290 21.04 -4.87 -7.68
CA GLY A 290 22.19 -5.77 -7.67
C GLY A 290 23.10 -5.52 -8.86
N ARG A 291 24.11 -6.39 -9.05
CA ARG A 291 25.09 -6.23 -10.13
C ARG A 291 24.45 -6.16 -11.52
N ASP A 292 23.43 -6.99 -11.76
CA ASP A 292 22.86 -7.20 -13.09
C ASP A 292 21.61 -6.34 -13.36
N GLY A 293 21.25 -5.44 -12.44
CA GLY A 293 20.11 -4.52 -12.59
C GLY A 293 19.22 -4.45 -11.36
N THR A 294 17.95 -4.08 -11.57
CA THR A 294 16.96 -4.00 -10.49
C THR A 294 16.62 -5.40 -9.99
N LEU A 295 16.65 -5.59 -8.67
CA LEU A 295 16.20 -6.81 -8.01
C LEU A 295 14.71 -6.71 -7.67
N ALA A 296 14.29 -5.61 -7.04
CA ALA A 296 12.90 -5.37 -6.69
C ALA A 296 12.62 -3.89 -6.40
N ILE A 297 11.35 -3.50 -6.53
CA ILE A 297 10.79 -2.27 -5.94
C ILE A 297 9.85 -2.71 -4.83
N LEU A 298 10.19 -2.33 -3.60
CA LEU A 298 9.52 -2.78 -2.39
C LEU A 298 8.68 -1.64 -1.85
N ARG A 299 7.37 -1.88 -1.73
CA ARG A 299 6.47 -0.96 -1.04
C ARG A 299 6.63 -1.12 0.47
N GLN A 300 6.19 -0.10 1.20
CA GLN A 300 6.14 -0.12 2.65
C GLN A 300 5.40 -1.36 3.16
N ASN A 301 5.82 -1.87 4.30
CA ASN A 301 5.11 -2.94 5.01
C ASN A 301 3.63 -2.54 5.27
N PRO A 302 2.67 -3.49 5.22
CA PRO A 302 1.27 -3.20 5.47
C PRO A 302 1.04 -2.57 6.84
N THR A 303 0.06 -1.68 6.93
CA THR A 303 -0.37 -1.08 8.20
C THR A 303 -1.72 -1.63 8.62
N VAL A 304 -1.84 -2.07 9.86
CA VAL A 304 -3.05 -2.61 10.45
C VAL A 304 -3.51 -1.70 11.59
N TYR A 305 -4.81 -1.44 11.64
CA TYR A 305 -5.47 -0.85 12.80
C TYR A 305 -6.47 -1.86 13.34
N VAL A 306 -6.55 -2.02 14.64
CA VAL A 306 -7.51 -2.91 15.29
C VAL A 306 -8.52 -2.07 16.04
N LEU A 307 -9.80 -2.25 15.73
CA LEU A 307 -10.91 -1.65 16.44
C LEU A 307 -11.54 -2.69 17.34
N HIS A 308 -11.56 -2.44 18.64
CA HIS A 308 -12.28 -3.30 19.56
C HIS A 308 -13.76 -2.91 19.59
N ALA A 309 -14.62 -3.79 19.07
CA ALA A 309 -16.06 -3.62 18.96
C ALA A 309 -16.84 -4.82 19.53
N SER A 310 -16.24 -5.58 20.45
CA SER A 310 -16.85 -6.75 21.11
C SER A 310 -17.43 -6.29 22.46
N PRO A 311 -18.76 -6.37 22.66
CA PRO A 311 -19.44 -5.69 23.76
C PRO A 311 -19.22 -6.30 25.15
N ASP A 312 -18.83 -7.56 25.23
CA ASP A 312 -18.65 -8.31 26.48
C ASP A 312 -17.19 -8.66 26.78
N ALA A 313 -16.28 -8.45 25.81
CA ALA A 313 -14.87 -8.66 26.05
C ALA A 313 -14.30 -7.57 26.98
N PRO A 314 -13.35 -7.93 27.86
CA PRO A 314 -12.59 -6.94 28.63
C PRO A 314 -11.70 -6.12 27.68
N ALA A 315 -10.95 -5.15 28.23
CA ALA A 315 -9.83 -4.58 27.49
C ALA A 315 -8.90 -5.71 27.00
N LEU A 316 -8.40 -5.59 25.77
CA LEU A 316 -7.67 -6.66 25.09
C LEU A 316 -6.21 -6.30 24.85
N ASP A 317 -5.31 -7.24 25.15
CA ASP A 317 -3.95 -7.24 24.63
C ASP A 317 -3.91 -8.12 23.37
N LEU A 318 -3.23 -7.64 22.34
CA LEU A 318 -3.13 -8.28 21.03
C LEU A 318 -1.71 -8.74 20.78
N PHE A 319 -1.54 -10.03 20.54
CA PHE A 319 -0.25 -10.65 20.24
C PHE A 319 -0.24 -11.31 18.85
N ALA A 320 0.94 -11.31 18.22
CA ALA A 320 1.26 -12.21 17.13
C ALA A 320 2.51 -13.00 17.53
N SER A 321 2.35 -14.32 17.66
CA SER A 321 3.35 -15.16 18.33
C SER A 321 3.67 -14.58 19.71
N ASP A 322 4.94 -14.37 20.07
CA ASP A 322 5.36 -13.84 21.37
C ASP A 322 5.43 -12.30 21.42
N GLN A 323 5.20 -11.61 20.29
CA GLN A 323 5.29 -10.16 20.22
C GLN A 323 3.92 -9.53 20.49
N GLU A 324 3.87 -8.62 21.47
CA GLU A 324 2.73 -7.74 21.65
C GLU A 324 2.67 -6.72 20.51
N LEU A 325 1.51 -6.62 19.87
CA LEU A 325 1.22 -5.63 18.85
C LEU A 325 0.50 -4.42 19.44
N SER A 326 -0.44 -4.63 20.37
CA SER A 326 -1.20 -3.55 21.03
C SER A 326 -1.71 -4.00 22.38
N GLY A 327 -1.47 -3.20 23.43
CA GLY A 327 -1.94 -3.49 24.79
C GLY A 327 -3.14 -2.65 25.21
N GLY A 328 -3.99 -3.22 26.07
CA GLY A 328 -5.06 -2.53 26.78
C GLY A 328 -6.12 -1.89 25.89
N LEU A 329 -6.39 -2.45 24.71
CA LEU A 329 -7.39 -1.89 23.79
C LEU A 329 -8.77 -2.03 24.41
N THR A 330 -9.39 -0.93 24.84
CA THR A 330 -10.74 -0.91 25.43
C THR A 330 -11.83 -0.93 24.36
N TYR A 331 -13.04 -1.34 24.72
CA TYR A 331 -14.19 -1.26 23.82
C TYR A 331 -14.35 0.14 23.20
N GLY A 332 -14.60 0.18 21.89
CA GLY A 332 -14.71 1.40 21.08
C GLY A 332 -13.38 2.03 20.68
N ALA A 333 -12.26 1.59 21.23
CA ALA A 333 -10.94 2.15 20.93
C ALA A 333 -10.34 1.54 19.65
N LEU A 334 -9.59 2.38 18.94
CA LEU A 334 -8.77 2.03 17.79
C LEU A 334 -7.30 1.97 18.22
N SER A 335 -6.58 0.93 17.82
CA SER A 335 -5.16 0.81 18.10
C SER A 335 -4.36 1.93 17.42
N ALA A 336 -3.12 2.15 17.89
CA ALA A 336 -2.11 2.82 17.09
C ALA A 336 -1.87 2.05 15.77
N PRO A 337 -1.32 2.69 14.72
CA PRO A 337 -0.96 1.99 13.49
C PRO A 337 0.08 0.90 13.76
N LEU A 338 -0.24 -0.32 13.39
CA LEU A 338 0.62 -1.50 13.53
C LEU A 338 1.22 -1.81 12.17
N GLN A 339 2.50 -1.49 11.96
CA GLN A 339 3.17 -1.87 10.73
C GLN A 339 3.88 -3.21 10.92
N VAL A 340 3.54 -4.18 10.09
CA VAL A 340 4.03 -5.57 10.20
C VAL A 340 4.57 -6.03 8.85
N PRO A 341 5.52 -6.98 8.82
CA PRO A 341 5.92 -7.60 7.57
C PRO A 341 4.72 -8.14 6.75
N PRO A 342 4.81 -8.23 5.42
CA PRO A 342 3.77 -8.83 4.60
C PRO A 342 3.62 -10.31 4.91
N GLY A 343 2.39 -10.78 5.04
CA GLY A 343 2.11 -12.16 5.42
C GLY A 343 0.74 -12.34 6.05
N ALA A 344 0.38 -13.59 6.36
CA ALA A 344 -0.77 -13.91 7.17
C ALA A 344 -0.33 -14.15 8.62
N TYR A 345 -1.15 -13.69 9.56
CA TYR A 345 -0.85 -13.74 10.99
C TYR A 345 -1.96 -14.46 11.74
N THR A 346 -1.58 -15.23 12.75
CA THR A 346 -2.47 -15.65 13.82
C THR A 346 -2.38 -14.61 14.92
N LEU A 347 -3.52 -14.03 15.26
CA LEU A 347 -3.68 -13.01 16.28
C LEU A 347 -4.32 -13.63 17.51
N ASP A 348 -3.61 -13.54 18.63
CA ASP A 348 -4.09 -13.99 19.92
C ASP A 348 -4.51 -12.77 20.75
N PHE A 349 -5.76 -12.79 21.21
CA PHE A 349 -6.32 -11.76 22.08
C PHE A 349 -6.35 -12.29 23.51
N PHE A 350 -5.80 -11.51 24.44
CA PHE A 350 -5.82 -11.79 25.86
C PHE A 350 -6.60 -10.71 26.60
N ALA A 351 -7.13 -11.03 27.78
CA ALA A 351 -7.59 -10.00 28.69
C ALA A 351 -6.38 -9.15 29.14
N ALA A 352 -6.55 -7.83 29.14
CA ALA A 352 -5.44 -6.91 29.33
C ALA A 352 -4.76 -7.09 30.70
N THR A 353 -3.44 -7.17 30.68
CA THR A 353 -2.60 -7.25 31.88
C THR A 353 -1.47 -6.22 31.83
N PRO A 354 -0.97 -5.72 32.97
CA PRO A 354 0.18 -4.82 32.96
C PRO A 354 1.44 -5.52 32.41
N GLY A 355 2.15 -4.85 31.50
CA GLY A 355 3.39 -5.34 30.90
C GLY A 355 3.21 -5.61 29.41
N THR A 356 4.24 -6.20 28.78
CA THR A 356 4.24 -6.53 27.34
C THR A 356 4.61 -7.98 27.08
N GLU A 357 4.73 -8.78 28.14
CA GLU A 357 5.04 -10.21 28.04
C GLU A 357 3.77 -10.98 27.70
N ARG A 358 3.89 -11.95 26.79
CA ARG A 358 2.76 -12.79 26.40
C ARG A 358 2.27 -13.63 27.59
N PRO A 359 0.96 -13.61 27.92
CA PRO A 359 0.43 -14.47 28.96
C PRO A 359 0.63 -15.96 28.64
N ALA A 360 0.95 -16.77 29.66
CA ALA A 360 1.09 -18.22 29.52
C ALA A 360 -0.27 -18.96 29.46
N SER A 361 -1.37 -18.28 29.79
CA SER A 361 -2.72 -18.83 29.65
C SER A 361 -3.11 -18.99 28.18
N ALA A 362 -4.22 -19.67 27.91
CA ALA A 362 -4.82 -19.60 26.59
C ALA A 362 -5.35 -18.18 26.31
N PRO A 363 -5.34 -17.70 25.05
CA PRO A 363 -6.02 -16.47 24.67
C PRO A 363 -7.52 -16.59 24.87
N VAL A 364 -8.20 -15.46 25.11
CA VAL A 364 -9.67 -15.42 25.18
C VAL A 364 -10.28 -15.67 23.81
N VAL A 365 -9.58 -15.28 22.74
CA VAL A 365 -9.91 -15.64 21.36
C VAL A 365 -8.68 -15.59 20.47
N THR A 366 -8.62 -16.47 19.48
CA THR A 366 -7.61 -16.48 18.42
C THR A 366 -8.29 -16.28 17.08
N ALA A 367 -7.74 -15.41 16.23
CA ALA A 367 -8.24 -15.17 14.88
C ALA A 367 -7.09 -15.05 13.87
N ALA A 368 -7.36 -15.36 12.61
CA ALA A 368 -6.37 -15.21 11.54
C ALA A 368 -6.63 -13.94 10.73
N THR A 369 -5.56 -13.27 10.28
CA THR A 369 -5.66 -12.23 9.25
C THR A 369 -5.72 -12.86 7.86
N PRO A 370 -6.22 -12.13 6.84
CA PRO A 370 -5.85 -12.46 5.46
C PRO A 370 -4.35 -12.22 5.25
N THR A 371 -3.83 -12.63 4.10
CA THR A 371 -2.48 -12.22 3.67
C THR A 371 -2.44 -10.71 3.54
N LEU A 372 -1.64 -10.06 4.38
CA LEU A 372 -1.41 -8.61 4.36
C LEU A 372 -0.41 -8.27 3.26
N VAL A 373 -0.79 -7.32 2.41
CA VAL A 373 -0.05 -6.99 1.17
C VAL A 373 0.76 -5.70 1.36
N PRO A 374 2.01 -5.60 0.85
CA PRO A 374 2.80 -4.37 0.92
C PRO A 374 2.05 -3.14 0.37
N GLY A 375 2.15 -2.03 1.09
CA GLY A 375 1.54 -0.74 0.77
C GLY A 375 0.06 -0.63 1.15
N GLU A 376 -0.57 -1.71 1.59
CA GLU A 376 -1.98 -1.72 1.97
C GLU A 376 -2.21 -1.34 3.44
N ARG A 377 -3.41 -0.81 3.70
CA ARG A 377 -3.88 -0.48 5.05
C ARG A 377 -5.16 -1.25 5.36
N TYR A 378 -5.28 -1.75 6.58
CA TYR A 378 -6.39 -2.60 7.01
C TYR A 378 -7.00 -2.09 8.30
N LEU A 379 -8.33 -2.10 8.39
CA LEU A 379 -9.09 -2.07 9.64
C LEU A 379 -9.46 -3.51 10.00
N MET A 380 -9.05 -3.98 11.17
CA MET A 380 -9.50 -5.25 11.74
C MET A 380 -10.54 -4.93 12.81
N VAL A 381 -11.79 -5.28 12.56
CA VAL A 381 -12.87 -5.06 13.53
C VAL A 381 -13.04 -6.33 14.36
N ALA A 382 -12.67 -6.27 15.63
CA ALA A 382 -12.84 -7.34 16.61
C ALA A 382 -14.22 -7.21 17.27
N SER A 383 -15.21 -7.96 16.79
CA SER A 383 -16.62 -7.81 17.16
C SER A 383 -17.28 -9.13 17.56
N GLY A 384 -18.53 -9.07 18.03
CA GLY A 384 -19.26 -10.24 18.54
C GLY A 384 -18.92 -10.58 19.98
N TYR A 385 -19.60 -11.59 20.52
CA TYR A 385 -19.56 -11.90 21.94
C TYR A 385 -18.56 -13.02 22.27
N LEU A 386 -17.79 -12.88 23.35
CA LEU A 386 -17.05 -14.00 23.93
C LEU A 386 -18.01 -15.02 24.57
N ALA A 387 -19.08 -14.53 25.17
CA ALA A 387 -20.17 -15.30 25.75
C ALA A 387 -21.52 -14.79 25.21
N PRO A 388 -21.99 -15.32 24.06
CA PRO A 388 -23.25 -14.88 23.44
C PRO A 388 -24.44 -14.90 24.42
N PRO A 389 -25.16 -13.78 24.62
CA PRO A 389 -26.21 -13.66 25.63
C PRO A 389 -27.50 -14.43 25.27
N ARG A 390 -27.64 -14.85 24.01
CA ARG A 390 -28.76 -15.66 23.51
C ARG A 390 -28.34 -16.42 22.24
N PRO A 391 -29.05 -17.49 21.83
CA PRO A 391 -28.68 -18.30 20.66
C PRO A 391 -28.58 -17.55 19.33
N ALA A 392 -29.29 -16.42 19.21
CA ALA A 392 -29.26 -15.60 18.00
C ALA A 392 -28.08 -14.61 17.96
N ALA A 393 -27.39 -14.38 19.09
CA ALA A 393 -26.21 -13.54 19.14
C ALA A 393 -25.01 -14.31 18.59
N ALA A 394 -24.23 -13.66 17.72
CA ALA A 394 -23.06 -14.29 17.12
C ALA A 394 -21.83 -14.28 18.06
N PRO A 395 -21.01 -15.35 18.05
CA PRO A 395 -19.74 -15.36 18.76
C PRO A 395 -18.74 -14.39 18.14
N PHE A 396 -17.66 -14.12 18.86
CA PHE A 396 -16.57 -13.25 18.43
C PHE A 396 -16.07 -13.59 17.02
N LYS A 397 -15.82 -12.55 16.22
CA LYS A 397 -15.19 -12.59 14.91
C LYS A 397 -14.24 -11.43 14.71
N LEU A 398 -13.19 -11.67 13.94
CA LEU A 398 -12.34 -10.63 13.39
C LEU A 398 -12.74 -10.37 11.94
N LEU A 399 -13.19 -9.15 11.63
CA LEU A 399 -13.52 -8.73 10.28
C LEU A 399 -12.40 -7.87 9.69
N PRO A 400 -11.63 -8.37 8.71
CA PRO A 400 -10.61 -7.60 8.01
C PRO A 400 -11.22 -6.73 6.90
N LEU A 401 -10.90 -5.44 6.87
CA LEU A 401 -11.36 -4.48 5.86
C LEU A 401 -10.18 -3.69 5.28
N MET A 402 -9.95 -3.84 3.98
CA MET A 402 -8.94 -3.06 3.26
C MET A 402 -9.42 -1.62 2.98
N ASP A 403 -8.56 -0.64 3.26
CA ASP A 403 -8.76 0.78 2.95
C ASP A 403 -8.47 1.09 1.47
N ARG A 404 -9.55 1.06 0.69
CA ARG A 404 -9.54 1.25 -0.78
C ARG A 404 -10.74 2.09 -1.23
N PHE A 405 -11.13 3.07 -0.41
CA PHE A 405 -12.14 4.04 -0.83
C PHE A 405 -11.73 4.71 -2.15
N ALA A 406 -12.71 5.00 -3.01
CA ALA A 406 -12.47 5.80 -4.19
C ALA A 406 -12.03 7.21 -3.80
N SER A 407 -11.25 7.85 -4.68
CA SER A 407 -10.94 9.27 -4.56
C SER A 407 -12.18 10.09 -4.90
N ASP A 408 -12.64 10.91 -3.98
CA ASP A 408 -13.85 11.74 -4.17
C ASP A 408 -13.72 13.03 -3.35
N PRO A 409 -13.15 14.10 -3.92
CA PRO A 409 -12.93 15.34 -3.20
C PRO A 409 -14.23 16.09 -2.91
N SER A 410 -15.35 15.69 -3.51
CA SER A 410 -16.64 16.36 -3.39
C SER A 410 -17.55 15.72 -2.35
N ASN A 411 -17.23 14.54 -1.84
CA ASN A 411 -18.12 13.80 -0.94
C ASN A 411 -17.36 13.16 0.22
N LEU A 412 -18.09 12.78 1.26
CA LEU A 412 -17.67 11.72 2.17
C LEU A 412 -17.81 10.39 1.44
N ARG A 413 -16.83 9.49 1.52
CA ARG A 413 -16.98 8.07 1.16
C ARG A 413 -17.21 7.24 2.42
N LEU A 414 -18.42 6.73 2.59
CA LEU A 414 -18.81 5.95 3.75
C LEU A 414 -18.93 4.45 3.40
N ARG A 415 -18.30 3.60 4.21
CA ARG A 415 -18.54 2.16 4.23
C ARG A 415 -19.23 1.78 5.51
N TRP A 416 -20.44 1.25 5.43
CA TRP A 416 -21.12 0.70 6.58
C TRP A 416 -20.51 -0.65 6.92
N VAL A 417 -20.23 -0.86 8.21
CA VAL A 417 -19.72 -2.12 8.74
C VAL A 417 -20.70 -2.61 9.81
N HIS A 418 -21.28 -3.78 9.59
CA HIS A 418 -22.18 -4.38 10.56
C HIS A 418 -21.40 -5.28 11.53
N ALA A 419 -21.12 -4.74 12.71
CA ALA A 419 -20.39 -5.40 13.79
C ALA A 419 -21.27 -5.70 15.01
N ALA A 420 -22.58 -5.42 14.97
CA ALA A 420 -23.51 -5.78 16.02
C ALA A 420 -23.92 -7.25 15.85
N ALA A 421 -23.51 -8.07 16.80
CA ALA A 421 -23.71 -9.51 16.75
C ALA A 421 -25.08 -9.94 17.26
N ASP A 422 -25.81 -9.05 17.95
CA ASP A 422 -27.15 -9.33 18.48
C ASP A 422 -28.30 -8.72 17.66
N THR A 423 -28.05 -8.38 16.40
CA THR A 423 -29.08 -7.97 15.43
C THR A 423 -28.99 -8.81 14.14
N PRO A 424 -30.11 -9.01 13.42
CA PRO A 424 -30.11 -9.64 12.10
C PRO A 424 -29.32 -8.83 11.07
N ALA A 425 -29.32 -9.29 9.82
CA ALA A 425 -28.91 -8.46 8.69
C ALA A 425 -29.71 -7.16 8.66
N VAL A 426 -29.06 -6.07 8.25
CA VAL A 426 -29.62 -4.72 8.30
C VAL A 426 -29.65 -4.05 6.93
N ASP A 427 -30.69 -3.25 6.71
CA ASP A 427 -30.69 -2.22 5.69
C ASP A 427 -30.44 -0.86 6.36
N VAL A 428 -29.58 -0.04 5.77
CA VAL A 428 -29.20 1.26 6.29
C VAL A 428 -29.31 2.32 5.21
N GLY A 429 -29.94 3.44 5.55
CA GLY A 429 -30.05 4.56 4.63
C GLY A 429 -30.56 5.84 5.29
N PRO A 430 -30.53 6.96 4.55
CA PRO A 430 -31.15 8.20 4.99
C PRO A 430 -32.64 8.01 5.30
N LEU A 431 -33.13 8.72 6.31
CA LEU A 431 -34.55 8.77 6.59
C LEU A 431 -35.27 9.72 5.62
N GLY A 432 -36.37 9.24 5.03
CA GLY A 432 -37.30 10.06 4.26
C GLY A 432 -38.16 10.98 5.16
N SER A 433 -39.05 11.75 4.54
CA SER A 433 -39.98 12.65 5.24
C SER A 433 -40.86 11.94 6.28
N GLU A 434 -41.18 10.67 6.05
CA GLU A 434 -41.96 9.82 6.96
C GLU A 434 -41.12 9.18 8.09
N ARG A 435 -39.84 9.56 8.23
CA ARG A 435 -38.87 8.94 9.15
C ARG A 435 -38.70 7.43 8.93
N ARG A 436 -38.81 6.99 7.68
CA ARG A 436 -38.55 5.60 7.26
C ARG A 436 -37.29 5.53 6.43
N VAL A 437 -36.59 4.40 6.52
CA VAL A 437 -35.48 4.10 5.61
C VAL A 437 -36.05 3.94 4.21
N LEU A 438 -35.48 4.66 3.24
CA LEU A 438 -35.98 4.64 1.87
C LEU A 438 -35.84 3.24 1.22
N PRO A 439 -36.72 2.83 0.30
CA PRO A 439 -36.63 1.53 -0.37
C PRO A 439 -35.35 1.33 -1.18
N ASP A 440 -34.80 2.41 -1.71
CA ASP A 440 -33.52 2.48 -2.42
C ASP A 440 -32.34 2.75 -1.47
N ALA A 441 -32.47 2.32 -0.21
CA ALA A 441 -31.41 2.44 0.78
C ALA A 441 -30.08 1.94 0.19
N PRO A 442 -28.99 2.70 0.36
CA PRO A 442 -27.73 2.40 -0.31
C PRO A 442 -27.01 1.18 0.26
N PHE A 443 -27.41 0.74 1.46
CA PHE A 443 -26.85 -0.41 2.15
C PHE A 443 -27.97 -1.39 2.42
N LEU A 444 -28.03 -2.48 1.65
CA LEU A 444 -29.08 -3.50 1.72
C LEU A 444 -28.47 -4.82 2.15
N ASP A 445 -29.21 -5.57 2.96
CA ASP A 445 -28.89 -6.93 3.37
C ASP A 445 -27.43 -7.08 3.85
N VAL A 446 -27.02 -6.20 4.76
CA VAL A 446 -25.66 -6.26 5.33
C VAL A 446 -25.70 -7.21 6.53
N PRO A 447 -25.16 -8.45 6.47
CA PRO A 447 -25.14 -9.37 7.61
C PRO A 447 -24.06 -9.02 8.63
N PHE A 448 -24.15 -9.60 9.84
CA PHE A 448 -23.11 -9.48 10.86
C PHE A 448 -21.73 -9.92 10.31
N ALA A 449 -20.69 -9.21 10.74
CA ALA A 449 -19.31 -9.38 10.31
C ALA A 449 -19.15 -9.21 8.79
N SER A 450 -19.79 -8.18 8.24
CA SER A 450 -19.62 -7.76 6.85
C SER A 450 -19.61 -6.24 6.71
N ALA A 451 -19.25 -5.77 5.52
CA ALA A 451 -19.23 -4.35 5.19
C ALA A 451 -19.68 -4.14 3.75
N THR A 452 -20.09 -2.91 3.46
CA THR A 452 -20.53 -2.50 2.13
C THR A 452 -19.35 -2.34 1.15
N ALA A 453 -19.68 -2.07 -0.12
CA ALA A 453 -18.75 -2.01 -1.25
C ALA A 453 -17.45 -1.23 -0.97
N GLN A 454 -16.37 -1.67 -1.60
CA GLN A 454 -15.01 -1.24 -1.26
C GLN A 454 -14.71 0.24 -1.47
N ASP A 455 -15.29 0.79 -2.52
CA ASP A 455 -15.06 2.17 -2.90
C ASP A 455 -15.77 3.17 -1.98
N GLY A 456 -16.64 2.68 -1.07
CA GLY A 456 -17.52 3.48 -0.22
C GLY A 456 -18.64 4.16 -0.99
N LEU A 457 -19.78 4.39 -0.35
CA LEU A 457 -20.87 5.17 -0.92
C LEU A 457 -20.55 6.67 -0.78
N PRO A 458 -20.69 7.49 -1.83
CA PRO A 458 -20.62 8.93 -1.71
C PRO A 458 -21.82 9.48 -0.95
N LEU A 459 -21.57 10.20 0.13
CA LEU A 459 -22.56 11.01 0.84
C LEU A 459 -22.22 12.50 0.63
N PRO A 460 -23.13 13.28 0.00
CA PRO A 460 -22.92 14.71 -0.19
C PRO A 460 -22.75 15.45 1.14
N PHE A 461 -21.88 16.45 1.15
CA PHE A 461 -21.73 17.38 2.26
C PHE A 461 -22.76 18.52 2.17
N GLY A 462 -23.01 19.22 3.28
CA GLY A 462 -23.90 20.38 3.30
C GLY A 462 -25.05 20.32 4.32
N GLY A 463 -25.12 19.27 5.13
CA GLY A 463 -26.09 19.16 6.22
C GLY A 463 -25.89 17.91 7.06
N THR A 464 -26.63 17.81 8.16
CA THR A 464 -26.71 16.57 8.94
C THR A 464 -27.68 15.61 8.26
N VAL A 465 -27.24 14.38 8.05
CA VAL A 465 -28.05 13.26 7.55
C VAL A 465 -28.37 12.36 8.73
N THR A 466 -29.63 11.95 8.86
CA THR A 466 -30.00 10.89 9.81
C THR A 466 -30.02 9.55 9.08
N LEU A 467 -29.14 8.64 9.48
CA LEU A 467 -29.11 7.28 8.98
C LEU A 467 -29.98 6.40 9.88
N GLY A 468 -31.01 5.79 9.31
CA GLY A 468 -31.83 4.80 9.99
C GLY A 468 -31.29 3.39 9.74
N VAL A 469 -31.40 2.53 10.74
CA VAL A 469 -31.02 1.11 10.67
C VAL A 469 -32.29 0.27 10.90
N VAL A 470 -32.59 -0.63 9.97
CA VAL A 470 -33.76 -1.52 10.04
C VAL A 470 -33.33 -2.97 9.80
N PRO A 471 -34.08 -3.97 10.29
CA PRO A 471 -33.89 -5.34 9.84
C PRO A 471 -34.07 -5.42 8.33
N SER A 472 -33.21 -6.18 7.67
CA SER A 472 -33.38 -6.46 6.25
C SER A 472 -34.71 -7.16 6.01
N ASN A 473 -35.38 -6.77 4.92
CA ASN A 473 -36.74 -7.21 4.55
C ASN A 473 -37.87 -6.75 5.49
N ASP A 474 -37.64 -5.82 6.42
CA ASP A 474 -38.73 -5.22 7.21
C ASP A 474 -39.62 -4.35 6.29
N ALA A 475 -40.83 -4.83 6.00
CA ALA A 475 -41.80 -4.14 5.14
C ALA A 475 -42.17 -2.74 5.65
N ASN A 476 -42.07 -2.50 6.96
CA ASN A 476 -42.39 -1.22 7.58
C ASN A 476 -41.24 -0.20 7.42
N ARG A 477 -39.99 -0.67 7.27
CA ARG A 477 -38.77 0.17 7.22
C ARG A 477 -38.72 1.29 8.27
N ALA A 478 -39.34 1.08 9.44
CA ALA A 478 -39.26 2.00 10.56
C ALA A 478 -37.95 1.72 11.31
N PRO A 479 -37.05 2.72 11.46
CA PRO A 479 -35.74 2.52 12.07
C PRO A 479 -35.87 1.96 13.50
N ARG A 480 -35.10 0.92 13.79
CA ARG A 480 -34.93 0.39 15.17
C ARG A 480 -33.96 1.25 15.96
N THR A 481 -33.00 1.83 15.26
CA THR A 481 -32.09 2.85 15.77
C THR A 481 -31.72 3.80 14.63
N SER A 482 -31.22 4.98 14.98
CA SER A 482 -30.76 5.95 14.00
C SER A 482 -29.61 6.82 14.54
N PHE A 483 -28.79 7.30 13.62
CA PHE A 483 -27.59 8.08 13.93
C PHE A 483 -27.56 9.36 13.12
N SER A 484 -27.19 10.47 13.76
CA SER A 484 -26.92 11.72 13.08
C SER A 484 -25.47 11.76 12.61
N VAL A 485 -25.26 11.96 11.32
CA VAL A 485 -23.93 12.09 10.71
C VAL A 485 -23.84 13.41 9.96
N THR A 486 -22.69 14.08 10.02
CA THR A 486 -22.43 15.31 9.26
C THR A 486 -21.32 15.05 8.25
N PRO A 487 -21.67 14.72 6.99
CA PRO A 487 -20.68 14.43 5.95
C PRO A 487 -19.76 15.62 5.69
N LYS A 488 -18.46 15.34 5.57
CA LYS A 488 -17.44 16.31 5.19
C LYS A 488 -16.85 15.90 3.84
N ALA A 489 -16.65 16.85 2.95
CA ALA A 489 -16.02 16.59 1.65
C ALA A 489 -14.60 16.04 1.84
N ASP A 490 -14.15 15.21 0.89
CA ASP A 490 -12.82 14.58 0.89
C ASP A 490 -12.52 13.78 2.18
N THR A 491 -13.54 13.15 2.76
CA THR A 491 -13.36 12.26 3.91
C THR A 491 -13.67 10.81 3.57
N ARG A 492 -13.01 9.87 4.24
CA ARG A 492 -13.15 8.43 4.04
C ARG A 492 -13.39 7.76 5.38
N VAL A 493 -14.48 7.02 5.51
CA VAL A 493 -14.93 6.53 6.81
C VAL A 493 -15.45 5.10 6.75
N PHE A 494 -15.00 4.27 7.70
CA PHE A 494 -15.73 3.07 8.11
C PHE A 494 -16.70 3.44 9.25
N ALA A 495 -18.00 3.29 9.00
CA ALA A 495 -19.06 3.51 9.96
C ALA A 495 -19.43 2.15 10.57
N VAL A 496 -18.84 1.84 11.73
CA VAL A 496 -18.92 0.53 12.38
C VAL A 496 -20.02 0.53 13.43
N ALA A 497 -21.14 -0.12 13.13
CA ALA A 497 -22.25 -0.28 14.08
C ALA A 497 -22.04 -1.54 14.92
N THR A 498 -22.04 -1.41 16.24
CA THR A 498 -21.79 -2.50 17.20
C THR A 498 -22.82 -2.46 18.34
N ASP A 499 -23.04 -3.59 19.01
CA ASP A 499 -23.90 -3.65 20.20
C ASP A 499 -23.24 -2.85 21.34
N THR A 500 -24.05 -2.12 22.11
CA THR A 500 -23.54 -1.35 23.27
C THR A 500 -23.27 -2.30 24.45
N PRO A 501 -22.14 -2.16 25.18
CA PRO A 501 -21.84 -2.99 26.35
C PRO A 501 -22.94 -2.89 27.40
N GLY A 502 -23.36 -4.03 27.95
CA GLY A 502 -24.40 -4.11 28.98
C GLY A 502 -25.83 -3.85 28.49
N SER A 503 -26.05 -3.69 27.18
CA SER A 503 -27.39 -3.58 26.60
C SER A 503 -28.23 -4.85 26.85
N MET A 504 -29.55 -4.68 26.90
CA MET A 504 -30.45 -5.84 27.00
C MET A 504 -30.41 -6.66 25.71
N PRO A 505 -30.45 -8.01 25.78
CA PRO A 505 -30.45 -8.85 24.59
C PRO A 505 -31.61 -8.50 23.66
N GLY A 506 -31.31 -8.25 22.38
CA GLY A 506 -32.26 -7.88 21.34
C GLY A 506 -32.80 -6.44 21.42
N SER A 507 -32.20 -5.56 22.22
CA SER A 507 -32.63 -4.16 22.40
C SER A 507 -32.43 -3.28 21.17
N TRP A 508 -31.47 -3.59 20.29
CA TRP A 508 -30.98 -2.70 19.24
C TRP A 508 -30.33 -1.41 19.76
N ASP A 509 -29.84 -1.43 21.01
CA ASP A 509 -28.99 -0.37 21.55
C ASP A 509 -27.61 -0.45 20.89
N LEU A 510 -27.50 0.12 19.69
CA LEU A 510 -26.29 0.09 18.87
C LEU A 510 -25.46 1.36 19.05
N GLN A 511 -24.14 1.23 19.13
CA GLN A 511 -23.21 2.34 19.00
C GLN A 511 -22.65 2.41 17.57
N LEU A 512 -22.51 3.63 17.02
CA LEU A 512 -21.85 3.85 15.74
C LEU A 512 -20.44 4.44 15.95
N LEU A 513 -19.43 3.61 15.73
CA LEU A 513 -18.01 3.98 15.77
C LEU A 513 -17.57 4.47 14.38
N TRP A 514 -17.07 5.70 14.33
CA TRP A 514 -16.73 6.44 13.12
C TRP A 514 -15.22 6.48 12.95
N VAL A 515 -14.70 5.54 12.14
CA VAL A 515 -13.26 5.43 11.88
C VAL A 515 -12.89 6.25 10.65
N ASP A 516 -12.26 7.40 10.86
CA ASP A 516 -11.81 8.32 9.80
C ASP A 516 -10.40 7.93 9.32
N THR A 517 -10.31 7.56 8.03
CA THR A 517 -9.07 7.11 7.37
C THR A 517 -8.43 8.19 6.48
N THR A 518 -8.96 9.41 6.54
CA THR A 518 -8.55 10.54 5.69
C THR A 518 -7.10 10.92 5.95
N ARG A 519 -6.68 10.88 7.22
CA ARG A 519 -5.31 11.19 7.65
C ARG A 519 -4.71 10.04 8.46
N THR A 520 -3.39 9.97 8.51
CA THR A 520 -2.64 9.03 9.35
C THR A 520 -2.06 9.79 10.55
N PRO A 521 -2.17 9.28 11.79
CA PRO A 521 -2.89 8.06 12.16
C PRO A 521 -4.41 8.20 12.00
N TRP A 522 -5.10 7.07 11.77
CA TRP A 522 -6.55 7.04 11.74
C TRP A 522 -7.13 7.39 13.11
N THR A 523 -8.35 7.90 13.12
CA THR A 523 -9.04 8.29 14.36
C THR A 523 -10.39 7.61 14.45
N VAL A 524 -10.88 7.39 15.67
CA VAL A 524 -12.22 6.87 15.94
C VAL A 524 -12.99 7.85 16.82
N SER A 525 -14.29 7.99 16.56
CA SER A 525 -15.22 8.76 17.39
C SER A 525 -16.58 8.07 17.44
N THR A 526 -17.38 8.33 18.47
CA THR A 526 -18.75 7.82 18.55
C THR A 526 -19.73 8.83 17.96
N GLN A 527 -20.63 8.39 17.09
CA GLN A 527 -21.72 9.24 16.61
C GLN A 527 -22.91 9.23 17.56
N ALA A 528 -23.59 10.38 17.66
CA ALA A 528 -24.77 10.50 18.49
C ALA A 528 -25.97 9.78 17.86
N HIS A 529 -26.79 9.19 18.71
CA HIS A 529 -28.13 8.77 18.32
C HIS A 529 -28.94 9.98 17.86
N ALA A 530 -29.71 9.79 16.79
CA ALA A 530 -30.70 10.78 16.40
C ALA A 530 -31.99 10.58 17.24
N PRO A 531 -32.68 11.68 17.61
CA PRO A 531 -33.88 11.65 18.43
C PRO A 531 -35.13 11.12 17.71
#